data_AF-A0A174ZTY7-F1
#
_entry.id   AF-A0A174ZTY7-F1
#
_cell.length_a   1.000
_cell.length_b   1.000
_cell.length_c   1.000
_cell.angle_alpha   90.00
_cell.angle_beta   90.00
_cell.angle_gamma   90.00
#
_symmetry.space_group_name_H-M   'P 1'
#
loop_
_entity.id
_entity.type
_entity.pdbx_description
1 polymer ?
#
loop_
_entity_poly.entity_id
_entity_poly.type
_entity_poly.pdbx_seq_one_letter_code
_entity_poly.pdbx_strand_id
1 'polypeptide(L)'
;MLHDGLYEQIINKGLETELSTTDKLSTTVPIDSAEASKVLAKYIAEVVEKGLDNVADNGGDVSSQVALANRIISTIIHETKENELDEMTVAERAEQLLALFDKKNSILSLDEKAAIIRPETSIAQSSLFTGAIHEPQMFTELKKEIISCNRIDMLVSFINGADCA
;
A
#
# COMPACT_ATOMS: atom_id res chain seq x y z
N MET A 1 -19.32 15.59 6.22
CA MET A 1 -19.37 16.09 7.61
C MET A 1 -18.06 16.83 7.89
N LEU A 2 -18.05 18.14 7.72
CA LEU A 2 -16.93 18.99 8.14
C LEU A 2 -16.78 18.98 9.67
N HIS A 3 -15.65 18.47 10.14
CA HIS A 3 -15.22 18.60 11.53
C HIS A 3 -13.95 19.45 11.61
N ASP A 4 -13.65 19.92 12.82
CA ASP A 4 -12.43 20.69 13.04
C ASP A 4 -11.21 19.77 12.92
N GLY A 5 -10.06 20.33 12.53
CA GLY A 5 -8.83 19.57 12.35
C GLY A 5 -8.69 18.84 11.00
N LEU A 6 -9.51 19.16 10.00
CA LEU A 6 -9.29 18.71 8.62
C LEU A 6 -8.11 19.49 8.01
N TYR A 7 -7.05 18.79 7.61
CA TYR A 7 -5.85 19.36 7.02
C TYR A 7 -5.40 18.59 5.77
N GLU A 8 -4.79 19.31 4.82
CA GLU A 8 -4.13 18.77 3.63
C GLU A 8 -4.98 17.82 2.77
N GLN A 9 -6.28 18.07 2.68
CA GLN A 9 -7.20 17.30 1.83
C GLN A 9 -7.40 17.96 0.47
N ILE A 10 -7.52 17.14 -0.57
CA ILE A 10 -8.02 17.62 -1.86
C ILE A 10 -9.50 18.01 -1.71
N ILE A 11 -9.83 19.20 -2.20
CA ILE A 11 -11.21 19.66 -2.32
C ILE A 11 -11.89 18.87 -3.45
N ASN A 12 -12.52 17.76 -3.09
CA ASN A 12 -13.38 17.01 -4.00
C ASN A 12 -14.79 17.64 -4.08
N LYS A 13 -15.62 17.18 -5.00
CA LYS A 13 -16.99 17.74 -5.22
C LYS A 13 -17.87 17.72 -3.96
N GLY A 14 -17.72 16.70 -3.12
CA GLY A 14 -18.45 16.60 -1.86
C GLY A 14 -18.00 17.69 -0.88
N LEU A 15 -16.69 17.79 -0.65
CA LEU A 15 -16.10 18.79 0.22
C LEU A 15 -16.34 20.22 -0.30
N GLU A 16 -16.31 20.45 -1.62
CA GLU A 16 -16.66 21.72 -2.24
C GLU A 16 -18.09 22.16 -1.89
N THR A 17 -19.04 21.23 -1.99
CA THR A 17 -20.45 21.49 -1.64
C THR A 17 -20.60 21.81 -0.15
N GLU A 18 -19.96 21.02 0.73
CA GLU A 18 -20.04 21.28 2.16
C GLU A 18 -19.33 22.60 2.55
N LEU A 19 -18.19 22.92 1.93
CA LEU A 19 -17.47 24.19 2.13
C LEU A 19 -18.26 25.41 1.64
N SER A 20 -19.08 25.26 0.60
CA SER A 20 -19.93 26.36 0.11
C SER A 20 -21.09 26.72 1.05
N THR A 21 -21.44 25.82 1.97
CA THR A 21 -22.61 25.94 2.84
C THR A 21 -22.26 26.06 4.32
N THR A 22 -20.97 25.91 4.67
CA THR A 22 -20.51 25.97 6.06
C THR A 22 -20.28 27.41 6.54
N ASP A 23 -20.46 27.60 7.84
CA ASP A 23 -20.08 28.79 8.60
C ASP A 23 -18.63 28.74 9.12
N LYS A 24 -17.93 27.62 8.91
CA LYS A 24 -16.54 27.43 9.32
C LYS A 24 -15.56 28.21 8.46
N LEU A 25 -14.46 28.64 9.08
CA LEU A 25 -13.34 29.25 8.37
C LEU A 25 -12.53 28.16 7.67
N SER A 26 -12.19 28.41 6.41
CA SER A 26 -11.29 27.56 5.62
C SER A 26 -10.17 28.41 5.02
N THR A 27 -9.02 27.79 4.80
CA THR A 27 -7.90 28.38 4.07
C THR A 27 -7.48 27.39 3.01
N THR A 28 -7.41 27.83 1.77
CA THR A 28 -7.09 27.00 0.61
C THR A 28 -5.96 27.62 -0.17
N VAL A 29 -5.14 26.76 -0.78
CA VAL A 29 -4.10 27.16 -1.72
C VAL A 29 -4.26 26.31 -2.98
N PRO A 30 -3.87 26.83 -4.16
CA PRO A 30 -3.78 26.01 -5.35
C PRO A 30 -2.84 24.82 -5.12
N ILE A 31 -3.11 23.70 -5.79
CA ILE A 31 -2.19 22.56 -5.80
C ILE A 31 -0.86 23.03 -6.39
N ASP A 32 0.24 22.80 -5.68
CA ASP A 32 1.57 23.09 -6.18
C ASP A 32 1.86 22.24 -7.42
N SER A 33 2.18 22.90 -8.54
CA SER A 33 2.54 22.25 -9.80
C SER A 33 3.68 21.23 -9.67
N ALA A 34 4.64 21.45 -8.75
CA ALA A 34 5.77 20.55 -8.55
C ALA A 34 5.37 19.24 -7.85
N GLU A 35 4.35 19.29 -6.97
CA GLU A 35 3.86 18.14 -6.21
C GLU A 35 2.52 17.60 -6.74
N ALA A 36 1.96 18.21 -7.79
CA ALA A 36 0.61 17.94 -8.28
C ALA A 36 0.39 16.46 -8.64
N SER A 37 1.36 15.84 -9.31
CA SER A 37 1.30 14.41 -9.69
C SER A 37 1.16 13.51 -8.47
N LYS A 38 1.94 13.78 -7.42
CA LYS A 38 1.95 13.00 -6.17
C LYS A 38 0.66 13.20 -5.37
N VAL A 39 0.22 14.45 -5.23
CA VAL A 39 -1.01 14.79 -4.49
C VAL A 39 -2.22 14.15 -5.17
N LEU A 40 -2.35 14.28 -6.49
CA LEU A 40 -3.44 13.68 -7.26
C LEU A 40 -3.38 12.16 -7.28
N ALA A 41 -2.20 11.56 -7.44
CA ALA A 41 -2.04 10.11 -7.41
C ALA A 41 -2.49 9.52 -6.06
N LYS A 42 -2.15 10.16 -4.94
CA LYS A 42 -2.60 9.72 -3.61
C LYS A 42 -4.13 9.75 -3.50
N TYR A 43 -4.77 10.83 -3.94
CA TYR A 43 -6.23 10.92 -3.92
C TYR A 43 -6.90 9.90 -4.86
N ILE A 44 -6.34 9.70 -6.06
CA ILE A 44 -6.83 8.67 -6.99
C ILE A 44 -6.72 7.28 -6.37
N ALA A 45 -5.63 6.98 -5.65
CA ALA A 45 -5.49 5.69 -4.95
C ALA A 45 -6.64 5.45 -3.96
N GLU A 46 -7.01 6.45 -3.15
CA GLU A 46 -8.15 6.34 -2.22
C GLU A 46 -9.49 6.14 -2.95
N VAL A 47 -9.68 6.78 -4.11
CA VAL A 47 -10.89 6.60 -4.95
C VAL A 47 -10.92 5.21 -5.57
N VAL A 48 -9.78 4.72 -6.06
CA VAL A 48 -9.65 3.38 -6.67
C VAL A 48 -9.89 2.29 -5.63
N GLU A 49 -9.32 2.42 -4.43
CA GLU A 49 -9.55 1.50 -3.31
C GLU A 49 -11.04 1.38 -2.99
N LYS A 50 -11.72 2.50 -2.75
CA LYS A 50 -13.18 2.52 -2.53
C LYS A 50 -13.96 1.96 -3.71
N GLY A 51 -13.49 2.16 -4.94
CA GLY A 51 -14.09 1.60 -6.14
C GLY A 51 -14.00 0.06 -6.17
N LEU A 52 -12.84 -0.49 -5.81
CA LEU A 52 -12.59 -1.93 -5.75
C LEU A 52 -13.37 -2.59 -4.61
N ASP A 53 -13.47 -1.94 -3.44
CA ASP A 53 -14.30 -2.39 -2.32
C ASP A 53 -15.77 -2.48 -2.74
N ASN A 54 -16.29 -1.43 -3.40
CA ASN A 54 -17.65 -1.44 -3.91
C ASN A 54 -17.90 -2.56 -4.94
N VAL A 55 -16.90 -2.93 -5.75
CA VAL A 55 -17.03 -4.07 -6.67
C VAL A 55 -17.22 -5.37 -5.88
N ALA A 56 -16.44 -5.57 -4.80
CA ALA A 56 -16.59 -6.73 -3.94
C ALA A 56 -17.96 -6.75 -3.23
N ASP A 57 -18.36 -5.61 -2.66
CA ASP A 57 -19.63 -5.47 -1.93
C ASP A 57 -20.86 -5.71 -2.83
N ASN A 58 -20.75 -5.42 -4.12
CA ASN A 58 -21.80 -5.67 -5.12
C ASN A 58 -21.74 -7.09 -5.73
N GLY A 59 -20.98 -8.01 -5.14
CA GLY A 59 -20.92 -9.42 -5.54
C GLY A 59 -19.91 -9.73 -6.64
N GLY A 60 -19.00 -8.80 -6.95
CA GLY A 60 -17.85 -9.05 -7.80
C GLY A 60 -16.78 -9.86 -7.07
N ASP A 61 -16.01 -10.62 -7.83
CA ASP A 61 -14.85 -11.38 -7.35
C ASP A 61 -13.52 -10.63 -7.61
N VAL A 62 -12.41 -11.22 -7.19
CA VAL A 62 -11.06 -10.65 -7.42
C VAL A 62 -10.78 -10.46 -8.91
N SER A 63 -11.29 -11.33 -9.78
CA SER A 63 -11.17 -11.17 -11.24
C SER A 63 -11.86 -9.89 -11.73
N SER A 64 -13.05 -9.60 -11.20
CA SER A 64 -13.79 -8.36 -11.49
C SER A 64 -13.03 -7.11 -11.03
N GLN A 65 -12.35 -7.20 -9.88
CA GLN A 65 -11.48 -6.13 -9.37
C GLN A 65 -10.24 -5.93 -10.27
N VAL A 66 -9.59 -7.02 -10.71
CA VAL A 66 -8.47 -6.98 -11.66
C VAL A 66 -8.90 -6.36 -13.00
N ALA A 67 -10.08 -6.71 -13.49
CA ALA A 67 -10.64 -6.11 -14.70
C ALA A 67 -10.84 -4.59 -14.55
N LEU A 68 -11.33 -4.13 -13.39
CA LEU A 68 -11.44 -2.69 -13.12
C LEU A 68 -10.06 -2.01 -13.06
N ALA A 69 -9.09 -2.61 -12.36
CA ALA A 69 -7.72 -2.10 -12.28
C ALA A 69 -7.09 -1.95 -13.67
N ASN A 70 -7.19 -2.99 -14.49
CA ASN A 70 -6.65 -2.97 -15.86
C ASN A 70 -7.33 -1.92 -16.75
N ARG A 71 -8.64 -1.70 -16.61
CA ARG A 71 -9.34 -0.62 -17.32
C ARG A 71 -8.83 0.77 -16.93
N ILE A 72 -8.47 0.98 -15.66
CA ILE A 72 -7.88 2.24 -15.21
C ILE A 72 -6.49 2.41 -15.85
N ILE A 73 -5.65 1.37 -15.82
CA ILE A 73 -4.32 1.37 -16.45
C ILE A 73 -4.43 1.67 -17.96
N SER A 74 -5.33 1.00 -18.69
CA SER A 74 -5.56 1.26 -20.11
C SER A 74 -6.00 2.69 -20.39
N THR A 75 -6.78 3.31 -19.49
CA THR A 75 -7.17 4.71 -19.61
C THR A 75 -5.95 5.62 -19.47
N ILE A 76 -5.07 5.35 -18.52
CA ILE A 76 -3.83 6.12 -18.34
C ILE A 76 -2.93 6.00 -19.58
N ILE A 77 -2.74 4.79 -20.12
CA ILE A 77 -1.98 4.55 -21.36
C ILE A 77 -2.57 5.38 -22.51
N HIS A 78 -3.90 5.33 -22.68
CA HIS A 78 -4.58 6.06 -23.75
C HIS A 78 -4.36 7.58 -23.66
N GLU A 79 -4.52 8.17 -22.48
CA GLU A 79 -4.40 9.62 -22.28
C GLU A 79 -2.96 10.12 -22.34
N THR A 80 -2.00 9.33 -21.82
CA THR A 80 -0.58 9.70 -21.79
C THR A 80 0.17 9.34 -23.08
N LYS A 81 -0.36 8.38 -23.86
CA LYS A 81 0.31 7.74 -25.01
C LYS A 81 1.61 7.02 -24.64
N GLU A 82 1.77 6.69 -23.37
CA GLU A 82 2.93 5.97 -22.84
C GLU A 82 2.66 4.46 -22.90
N ASN A 83 3.07 3.84 -24.01
CA ASN A 83 2.88 2.40 -24.22
C ASN A 83 3.70 1.53 -23.25
N GLU A 84 4.75 2.08 -22.63
CA GLU A 84 5.58 1.36 -21.64
C GLU A 84 4.76 0.97 -20.40
N LEU A 85 3.69 1.70 -20.10
CA LEU A 85 2.80 1.39 -18.98
C LEU A 85 1.95 0.13 -19.22
N ASP A 86 1.91 -0.41 -20.45
CA ASP A 86 1.21 -1.66 -20.76
C ASP A 86 1.78 -2.85 -19.96
N GLU A 87 3.10 -2.84 -19.71
CA GLU A 87 3.79 -3.84 -18.89
C GLU A 87 3.36 -3.79 -17.42
N MET A 88 2.69 -2.72 -16.98
CA MET A 88 2.16 -2.58 -15.62
C MET A 88 0.75 -3.17 -15.46
N THR A 89 0.16 -3.68 -16.54
CA THR A 89 -1.15 -4.35 -16.51
C THR A 89 -1.11 -5.59 -15.62
N VAL A 90 -2.13 -5.75 -14.76
CA VAL A 90 -2.22 -6.87 -13.82
C VAL A 90 -2.54 -8.15 -14.57
N ALA A 91 -1.75 -9.21 -14.32
CA ALA A 91 -1.97 -10.52 -14.90
C ALA A 91 -3.31 -11.15 -14.45
N GLU A 92 -4.02 -11.81 -15.37
CA GLU A 92 -5.36 -12.38 -15.14
C GLU A 92 -5.44 -13.40 -13.99
N ARG A 93 -4.30 -14.02 -13.64
CA ARG A 93 -4.19 -14.93 -12.49
C ARG A 93 -4.49 -14.26 -11.14
N ALA A 94 -4.45 -12.92 -11.07
CA ALA A 94 -4.75 -12.15 -9.86
C ALA A 94 -3.92 -12.57 -8.63
N GLU A 95 -2.64 -12.88 -8.84
CA GLU A 95 -1.74 -13.37 -7.80
C GLU A 95 -0.75 -12.29 -7.36
N GLN A 96 -0.45 -12.27 -6.06
CA GLN A 96 0.64 -11.49 -5.50
C GLN A 96 1.91 -12.34 -5.39
N LEU A 97 3.04 -11.85 -5.92
CA LEU A 97 4.33 -12.49 -5.72
C LEU A 97 4.78 -12.28 -4.26
N LEU A 98 4.83 -13.37 -3.49
CA LEU A 98 5.20 -13.28 -2.07
C LEU A 98 6.71 -13.41 -1.82
N ALA A 99 7.42 -14.16 -2.67
CA ALA A 99 8.86 -14.36 -2.58
C ALA A 99 9.44 -14.82 -3.92
N LEU A 100 10.71 -14.49 -4.19
CA LEU A 100 11.46 -14.95 -5.35
C LEU A 100 12.90 -15.24 -4.93
N PHE A 101 13.40 -16.44 -5.24
CA PHE A 101 14.75 -16.88 -4.86
C PHE A 101 15.50 -17.49 -6.05
N ASP A 102 16.82 -17.38 -6.05
CA ASP A 102 17.68 -18.08 -6.99
C ASP A 102 17.70 -19.58 -6.67
N LYS A 103 17.28 -20.40 -7.63
CA LYS A 103 17.28 -21.87 -7.53
C LYS A 103 18.65 -22.49 -7.30
N LYS A 104 19.76 -21.78 -7.55
CA LYS A 104 21.13 -22.32 -7.38
C LYS A 104 21.84 -21.84 -6.12
N ASN A 105 21.39 -20.73 -5.55
CA ASN A 105 22.06 -20.05 -4.43
C ASN A 105 21.17 -19.96 -3.18
N SER A 106 20.13 -20.79 -3.08
CA SER A 106 19.21 -20.79 -1.94
C SER A 106 19.33 -22.09 -1.15
N ILE A 107 19.07 -22.02 0.15
CA ILE A 107 18.96 -23.22 1.00
C ILE A 107 17.83 -24.14 0.49
N LEU A 108 16.85 -23.57 -0.21
CA LEU A 108 15.76 -24.27 -0.91
C LEU A 108 16.25 -25.15 -2.09
N SER A 109 17.47 -24.93 -2.60
CA SER A 109 18.10 -25.76 -3.62
C SER A 109 18.50 -27.15 -3.10
N LEU A 110 18.68 -27.26 -1.78
CA LEU A 110 19.12 -28.48 -1.09
C LEU A 110 17.95 -29.27 -0.50
N ASP A 111 16.83 -28.61 -0.21
CA ASP A 111 15.60 -29.23 0.28
C ASP A 111 14.37 -28.46 -0.24
N GLU A 112 13.69 -29.01 -1.25
CA GLU A 112 12.45 -28.45 -1.82
C GLU A 112 11.30 -28.37 -0.80
N LYS A 113 11.42 -29.03 0.36
CA LYS A 113 10.43 -28.98 1.45
C LYS A 113 10.80 -28.02 2.57
N ALA A 114 11.96 -27.36 2.49
CA ALA A 114 12.31 -26.32 3.46
C ALA A 114 11.26 -25.19 3.39
N ALA A 115 10.60 -24.93 4.51
CA ALA A 115 9.57 -23.89 4.57
C ALA A 115 10.20 -22.52 4.25
N ILE A 116 9.57 -21.76 3.34
CA ILE A 116 9.97 -20.38 3.06
C ILE A 116 9.75 -19.57 4.33
N ILE A 117 10.82 -19.08 4.95
CA ILE A 117 10.75 -18.21 6.11
C ILE A 117 10.38 -16.81 5.61
N ARG A 118 9.17 -16.36 5.94
CA ARG A 118 8.63 -15.05 5.60
C ARG A 118 7.83 -14.51 6.80
N PRO A 119 7.83 -13.20 7.05
CA PRO A 119 6.92 -12.58 8.01
C PRO A 119 5.46 -12.79 7.58
N GLU A 120 4.58 -13.05 8.54
CA GLU A 120 3.13 -13.09 8.36
C GLU A 120 2.56 -11.69 8.10
N THR A 121 3.16 -10.67 8.72
CA THR A 121 2.84 -9.24 8.54
C THR A 121 4.12 -8.49 8.23
N SER A 122 4.19 -7.85 7.05
CA SER A 122 5.39 -7.08 6.69
C SER A 122 5.52 -5.86 7.59
N ILE A 123 6.73 -5.64 8.12
CA ILE A 123 7.05 -4.48 8.94
C ILE A 123 7.09 -3.19 8.11
N ALA A 124 7.18 -3.29 6.78
CA ALA A 124 7.13 -2.14 5.87
C ALA A 124 5.74 -1.47 5.80
N GLN A 125 4.68 -2.17 6.21
CA GLN A 125 3.36 -1.59 6.41
C GLN A 125 3.16 -1.24 7.89
N SER A 126 2.47 -0.12 8.16
CA SER A 126 2.24 0.41 9.51
C SER A 126 1.58 -0.63 10.42
N SER A 127 2.40 -1.41 11.13
CA SER A 127 1.96 -2.51 11.99
C SER A 127 2.18 -2.12 13.43
N LEU A 128 1.09 -1.97 14.19
CA LEU A 128 1.15 -1.71 15.62
C LEU A 128 1.23 -3.05 16.36
N PHE A 129 2.43 -3.40 16.81
CA PHE A 129 2.63 -4.59 17.63
C PHE A 129 2.36 -4.25 19.10
N THR A 130 1.25 -4.73 19.65
CA THR A 130 0.83 -4.39 21.03
C THR A 130 1.35 -5.38 22.07
N GLY A 131 2.00 -6.47 21.63
CA GLY A 131 2.49 -7.54 22.50
C GLY A 131 1.38 -8.46 23.02
N ALA A 132 0.17 -8.41 22.43
CA ALA A 132 -0.91 -9.31 22.77
C ALA A 132 -0.56 -10.78 22.46
N ILE A 133 -1.09 -11.71 23.25
CA ILE A 133 -0.79 -13.15 23.17
C ILE A 133 -1.17 -13.75 21.81
N HIS A 134 -2.15 -13.17 21.13
CA HIS A 134 -2.66 -13.63 19.83
C HIS A 134 -2.15 -12.80 18.64
N GLU A 135 -1.24 -11.85 18.87
CA GLU A 135 -0.60 -11.10 17.80
C GLU A 135 0.78 -11.70 17.45
N PRO A 136 1.20 -11.64 16.17
CA PRO A 136 2.58 -11.95 15.81
C PRO A 136 3.53 -11.10 16.65
N GLN A 137 4.45 -11.76 17.35
CA GLN A 137 5.43 -11.03 18.17
C GLN A 137 6.37 -10.24 17.25
N MET A 138 6.50 -8.93 17.48
CA MET A 138 7.35 -8.02 16.69
C MET A 138 8.75 -8.59 16.47
N PHE A 139 9.35 -9.17 17.51
CA PHE A 139 10.67 -9.79 17.44
C PHE A 139 10.74 -11.01 16.52
N THR A 140 9.68 -11.83 16.48
CA THR A 140 9.60 -13.01 15.60
C THR A 140 9.43 -12.58 14.15
N GLU A 141 8.56 -11.60 13.89
CA GLU A 141 8.36 -11.05 12.55
C GLU A 141 9.61 -10.32 12.05
N LEU A 142 10.30 -9.58 12.93
CA LEU A 142 11.58 -8.94 12.62
C LEU A 142 12.66 -9.97 12.28
N LYS A 143 12.76 -11.08 13.02
CA LYS A 143 13.67 -12.18 12.68
C LYS A 143 13.37 -12.77 11.30
N LYS A 144 12.09 -12.98 10.99
CA LYS A 144 11.67 -13.49 9.67
C LYS A 144 12.03 -12.48 8.58
N GLU A 145 11.76 -11.18 8.76
CA GLU A 145 12.17 -10.10 7.84
C GLU A 145 13.69 -10.08 7.62
N ILE A 146 14.49 -10.16 8.69
CA ILE A 146 15.97 -10.19 8.61
C ILE A 146 16.44 -11.35 7.72
N ILE A 147 15.82 -12.52 7.85
CA ILE A 147 16.21 -13.72 7.09
C ILE A 147 15.71 -13.64 5.63
N SER A 148 14.55 -13.03 5.39
CA SER A 148 13.93 -13.00 4.06
C SER A 148 14.40 -11.87 3.15
N CYS A 149 15.04 -10.82 3.68
CA CYS A 149 15.42 -9.63 2.92
C CYS A 149 16.90 -9.63 2.50
N ASN A 150 17.22 -8.93 1.41
CA ASN A 150 18.61 -8.70 0.99
C ASN A 150 19.26 -7.48 1.67
N ARG A 151 18.45 -6.58 2.22
CA ARG A 151 18.88 -5.33 2.86
C ARG A 151 17.84 -4.87 3.87
N ILE A 152 18.30 -4.33 4.99
CA ILE A 152 17.46 -3.70 6.01
C ILE A 152 17.94 -2.26 6.19
N ASP A 153 17.02 -1.32 6.05
CA ASP A 153 17.20 0.07 6.46
C ASP A 153 16.32 0.33 7.68
N MET A 154 16.91 0.70 8.81
CA MET A 154 16.19 0.99 10.05
C MET A 154 16.34 2.48 10.42
N LEU A 155 15.23 3.19 10.51
CA LEU A 155 15.16 4.50 11.15
C LEU A 155 14.55 4.33 12.54
N VAL A 156 15.36 4.47 13.58
CA VAL A 156 14.95 4.24 14.98
C VAL A 156 15.25 5.48 15.80
N SER A 157 14.24 6.01 16.50
CA SER A 157 14.43 7.20 17.35
C SER A 157 15.30 6.91 18.57
N PHE A 158 15.16 5.73 19.20
CA PHE A 158 15.96 5.31 20.35
C PHE A 158 16.10 3.78 20.39
N ILE A 159 17.29 3.28 20.74
CA ILE A 159 17.55 1.86 20.97
C ILE A 159 17.99 1.71 22.43
N ASN A 160 17.36 0.79 23.17
CA ASN A 160 17.80 0.44 24.52
C ASN A 160 18.54 -0.89 24.49
N GLY A 161 19.78 -0.90 24.97
CA GLY A 161 20.58 -2.12 25.11
C GLY A 161 20.20 -2.85 26.41
N ALA A 162 19.96 -4.15 26.32
CA ALA A 162 19.93 -4.99 27.51
C ALA A 162 21.38 -5.36 27.88
N ASP A 163 21.81 -5.04 29.11
CA ASP A 163 23.10 -5.51 29.62
C ASP A 163 23.07 -7.05 29.69
N CYS A 164 23.95 -7.69 28.92
CA CYS A 164 24.18 -9.12 29.04
C CYS A 164 24.97 -9.39 30.34
N ALA A 165 24.30 -9.96 31.34
CA ALA A 165 24.93 -10.57 32.51
C ALA A 165 25.43 -11.98 32.21
#